data_AF-A0A9D6ZV60-F1
#
_entry.id   AF-A0A9D6ZV60-F1
#
_cell.length_a   1.000
_cell.length_b   1.000
_cell.length_c   1.000
_cell.angle_alpha   90.00
_cell.angle_beta   90.00
_cell.angle_gamma   90.00
#
_symmetry.space_group_name_H-M   'P 1'
#
loop_
_entity.id
_entity.type
_entity.pdbx_description
1 polymer ?
#
loop_
_entity_poly.entity_id
_entity_poly.type
_entity_poly.pdbx_seq_one_letter_code
_entity_poly.pdbx_strand_id
1 'polypeptide(L)'
;MNLLELLATFEPRPALAVILGLSIAMYTLGANLAWIARRQWTMRPGRLGRVTLRLSTSRVARIIGEIARWLYYLAIPWATLMLGYTTTRALGIWRMDWLAGILPVALLAIGSGAVILWVWRPYARTVHPHAIDETGWNWARQIVEALYQQAHWAFYRSAPILWLGDGYWGALFGLLLILIEGWSNPSTRANVEEITRADAPLWSASLAIVSALVFIITQNTWYCLIVHLILVLGLRGAIGFPRAHSSSEN
;
A
#
# COMPACT_ATOMS: atom_id res chain seq x y z
N MET A 1 -7.94 30.97 14.18
CA MET A 1 -6.76 30.42 13.49
C MET A 1 -7.18 29.14 12.79
N ASN A 2 -7.16 29.12 11.46
CA ASN A 2 -7.52 27.92 10.71
C ASN A 2 -6.35 26.90 10.74
N LEU A 3 -6.60 25.63 10.41
CA LEU A 3 -5.59 24.58 10.47
C LEU A 3 -4.37 24.88 9.57
N LEU A 4 -4.58 25.55 8.42
CA LEU A 4 -3.51 25.90 7.49
C LEU A 4 -2.60 27.00 8.06
N GLU A 5 -3.17 28.00 8.73
CA GLU A 5 -2.43 29.04 9.44
C GLU A 5 -1.60 28.43 10.57
N LEU A 6 -2.20 27.52 11.35
CA LEU A 6 -1.47 26.79 12.38
C LEU A 6 -0.31 25.98 11.78
N LEU A 7 -0.56 25.22 10.70
CA LEU A 7 0.47 24.43 10.03
C LEU A 7 1.59 25.30 9.41
N ALA A 8 1.25 26.47 8.88
CA ALA A 8 2.22 27.42 8.32
C ALA A 8 3.15 28.03 9.38
N THR A 9 2.75 28.04 10.66
CA THR A 9 3.63 28.51 11.76
C THR A 9 4.70 27.50 12.16
N PHE A 10 4.53 26.21 11.80
CA PHE A 10 5.51 25.18 12.13
C PHE A 10 6.67 25.14 11.16
N GLU A 11 7.86 24.81 11.66
CA GLU A 11 8.96 24.42 10.80
C GLU A 11 8.57 23.18 9.94
N PRO A 12 9.10 23.04 8.72
CA PRO A 12 8.71 21.97 7.80
C PRO A 12 8.82 20.55 8.38
N ARG A 13 9.86 20.29 9.18
CA ARG A 13 10.14 18.97 9.77
C ARG A 13 9.10 18.53 10.81
N PRO A 14 8.79 19.32 11.86
CA PRO A 14 7.73 18.98 12.81
C PRO A 14 6.34 18.99 12.16
N ALA A 15 6.06 19.90 11.22
CA ALA A 15 4.80 19.88 10.47
C ALA A 15 4.60 18.54 9.74
N LEU A 16 5.63 18.07 9.05
CA LEU A 16 5.61 16.78 8.36
C LEU A 16 5.40 15.59 9.31
N ALA A 17 6.04 15.60 10.48
CA ALA A 17 5.86 14.56 11.49
C ALA A 17 4.43 14.54 12.05
N VAL A 18 3.83 15.70 12.30
CA VAL A 18 2.42 15.80 12.72
C VAL A 18 1.48 15.25 11.63
N ILE A 19 1.69 15.62 10.36
CA ILE A 19 0.86 15.13 9.24
C ILE A 19 1.01 13.61 9.08
N LEU A 20 2.23 13.07 9.20
CA LEU A 20 2.48 11.63 9.19
C LEU A 20 1.75 10.94 10.36
N GLY A 21 1.86 11.47 11.57
CA GLY A 21 1.16 10.93 12.74
C GLY A 21 -0.37 10.94 12.58
N LEU A 22 -0.92 12.03 12.04
CA LEU A 22 -2.34 12.14 11.72
C LEU A 22 -2.77 11.14 10.63
N SER A 23 -1.94 10.92 9.61
CA SER A 23 -2.18 9.91 8.57
C SER A 23 -2.27 8.51 9.18
N ILE A 24 -1.28 8.11 9.99
CA ILE A 24 -1.28 6.80 10.68
C ILE A 24 -2.51 6.67 11.59
N ALA A 25 -2.82 7.71 12.37
CA ALA A 25 -3.96 7.70 13.27
C ALA A 25 -5.29 7.56 12.51
N MET A 26 -5.45 8.29 11.41
CA MET A 26 -6.65 8.22 10.57
C MET A 26 -6.82 6.83 9.94
N TYR A 27 -5.74 6.24 9.41
CA TYR A 27 -5.77 4.86 8.91
C TYR A 27 -6.15 3.87 10.01
N THR A 28 -5.47 3.96 11.16
CA THR A 28 -5.69 3.06 12.30
C THR A 28 -7.14 3.13 12.78
N LEU A 29 -7.67 4.33 12.99
CA LEU A 29 -9.06 4.55 13.42
C LEU A 29 -10.03 4.04 12.36
N GLY A 30 -9.83 4.38 11.09
CA GLY A 30 -10.68 3.93 9.99
C GLY A 30 -10.72 2.40 9.87
N ALA A 31 -9.57 1.73 9.93
CA ALA A 31 -9.45 0.29 9.86
C ALA A 31 -10.13 -0.41 11.06
N ASN A 32 -9.93 0.11 12.28
CA ASN A 32 -10.53 -0.44 13.49
C ASN A 32 -12.05 -0.24 13.52
N LEU A 33 -12.55 0.95 13.15
CA LEU A 33 -13.98 1.22 13.04
C LEU A 33 -14.63 0.31 11.99
N ALA A 34 -14.02 0.18 10.81
CA ALA A 34 -14.50 -0.71 9.76
C ALA A 34 -14.53 -2.18 10.20
N TRP A 35 -13.54 -2.63 10.97
CA TRP A 35 -13.52 -3.98 11.52
C TRP A 35 -14.61 -4.23 12.56
N ILE A 36 -14.77 -3.33 13.54
CA ILE A 36 -15.82 -3.43 14.56
C ILE A 36 -17.20 -3.44 13.88
N ALA A 37 -17.41 -2.53 12.93
CA ALA A 37 -18.64 -2.44 12.17
C ALA A 37 -18.94 -3.77 11.45
N ARG A 38 -17.97 -4.33 10.70
CA ARG A 38 -18.11 -5.63 10.04
C ARG A 38 -18.45 -6.77 11.01
N ARG A 39 -17.76 -6.86 12.15
CA ARG A 39 -17.98 -7.90 13.16
C ARG A 39 -19.36 -7.80 13.81
N GLN A 40 -19.81 -6.59 14.11
CA GLN A 40 -21.15 -6.37 14.67
C GLN A 40 -22.25 -6.71 13.67
N TRP A 41 -22.03 -6.42 12.38
CA TRP A 41 -23.02 -6.68 11.33
C TRP A 41 -23.19 -8.16 11.00
N THR A 42 -22.10 -8.94 11.00
CA THR A 42 -22.19 -10.39 10.74
C THR A 42 -22.87 -11.15 11.87
N MET A 43 -22.78 -10.68 13.12
CA MET A 43 -23.37 -11.37 14.28
C MET A 43 -24.83 -11.00 14.56
N ARG A 44 -25.39 -9.94 13.97
CA ARG A 44 -26.78 -9.48 14.23
C ARG A 44 -27.58 -9.34 12.93
N PRO A 45 -28.26 -10.40 12.45
CA PRO A 45 -29.05 -10.39 11.20
C PRO A 45 -30.37 -9.59 11.28
N GLY A 46 -30.40 -8.51 12.05
CA GLY A 46 -31.56 -7.63 12.19
C GLY A 46 -31.79 -6.71 10.97
N ARG A 47 -32.89 -5.94 11.00
CA ARG A 47 -33.22 -4.95 9.95
C ARG A 47 -32.08 -3.97 9.66
N LEU A 48 -31.34 -3.56 10.70
CA LEU A 48 -30.19 -2.66 10.58
C LEU A 48 -29.04 -3.26 9.75
N GLY A 49 -28.74 -4.55 9.92
CA GLY A 49 -27.69 -5.23 9.16
C GLY A 49 -27.96 -5.26 7.65
N ARG A 50 -29.24 -5.40 7.26
CA ARG A 50 -29.64 -5.34 5.84
C ARG A 50 -29.51 -3.94 5.24
N VAL A 51 -29.87 -2.91 5.99
CA VAL A 51 -29.73 -1.51 5.54
C VAL A 51 -28.26 -1.15 5.40
N THR A 52 -27.41 -1.50 6.37
CA THR A 52 -25.97 -1.21 6.30
C THR A 52 -25.30 -1.98 5.18
N LEU A 53 -25.63 -3.26 4.96
CA LEU A 53 -25.13 -4.04 3.82
C LEU A 53 -25.55 -3.40 2.48
N ARG A 54 -26.79 -2.91 2.38
CA ARG A 54 -27.28 -2.21 1.18
C ARG A 54 -26.52 -0.89 0.97
N LEU A 55 -26.25 -0.16 2.04
CA LEU A 55 -25.47 1.07 1.96
C LEU A 55 -24.02 0.78 1.56
N SER A 56 -23.37 -0.20 2.18
CA SER A 56 -21.97 -0.56 1.87
C SER A 56 -21.79 -1.13 0.46
N THR A 57 -22.81 -1.81 -0.08
CA THR A 57 -22.78 -2.32 -1.45
C THR A 57 -23.23 -1.29 -2.50
N SER A 58 -23.81 -0.16 -2.07
CA SER A 58 -24.29 0.89 -2.96
C SER A 58 -23.16 1.51 -3.79
N ARG A 59 -23.49 1.93 -5.01
CA ARG A 59 -22.55 2.62 -5.92
C ARG A 59 -21.99 3.89 -5.28
N VAL A 60 -22.81 4.61 -4.53
CA VAL A 60 -22.43 5.85 -3.83
C VAL A 60 -21.36 5.58 -2.77
N ALA A 61 -21.54 4.56 -1.92
CA ALA A 61 -20.54 4.21 -0.91
C ALA A 61 -19.20 3.79 -1.53
N ARG A 62 -19.24 3.06 -2.66
CA ARG A 62 -18.01 2.72 -3.41
C ARG A 62 -17.30 3.96 -3.95
N ILE A 63 -18.04 4.89 -4.57
CA ILE A 63 -17.48 6.14 -5.09
C ILE A 63 -16.87 6.97 -3.95
N ILE A 64 -17.59 7.14 -2.84
CA ILE A 64 -17.09 7.86 -1.66
C ILE A 64 -15.82 7.19 -1.13
N GLY A 65 -15.80 5.85 -1.07
CA GLY A 65 -14.62 5.08 -0.68
C GLY A 65 -13.43 5.35 -1.59
N GLU A 66 -13.60 5.29 -2.91
CA GLU A 66 -12.51 5.55 -3.86
C GLU A 66 -12.01 7.00 -3.80
N ILE A 67 -12.90 7.98 -3.62
CA ILE A 67 -12.52 9.38 -3.41
C ILE A 67 -11.71 9.52 -2.11
N ALA A 68 -12.17 8.93 -1.02
CA ALA A 68 -11.47 8.97 0.26
C ALA A 68 -10.07 8.32 0.16
N ARG A 69 -9.95 7.21 -0.57
CA ARG A 69 -8.66 6.56 -0.86
C ARG A 69 -7.77 7.47 -1.70
N TRP A 70 -8.29 8.05 -2.78
CA TRP A 70 -7.52 8.97 -3.61
C TRP A 70 -6.99 10.16 -2.80
N LEU A 71 -7.83 10.76 -1.96
CA LEU A 71 -7.44 11.84 -1.05
C LEU A 71 -6.33 11.40 -0.09
N TYR A 72 -6.48 10.21 0.50
CA TYR A 72 -5.49 9.66 1.42
C TYR A 72 -4.13 9.41 0.76
N TYR A 73 -4.15 8.67 -0.35
CA TYR A 73 -2.96 8.13 -0.98
C TYR A 73 -2.21 9.14 -1.85
N LEU A 74 -2.91 10.13 -2.44
CA LEU A 74 -2.32 11.07 -3.39
C LEU A 74 -2.40 12.53 -2.93
N ALA A 75 -3.54 12.96 -2.38
CA ALA A 75 -3.70 14.37 -2.01
C ALA A 75 -2.83 14.76 -0.83
N ILE A 76 -2.63 13.88 0.17
CA ILE A 76 -1.73 14.16 1.30
C ILE A 76 -0.26 14.35 0.84
N PRO A 77 0.38 13.39 0.12
CA PRO A 77 1.73 13.60 -0.40
C PRO A 77 1.85 14.88 -1.24
N TRP A 78 0.88 15.11 -2.13
CA TRP A 78 0.87 16.29 -3.00
C TRP A 78 0.75 17.59 -2.20
N ALA A 79 -0.13 17.66 -1.20
CA ALA A 79 -0.29 18.82 -0.35
C ALA A 79 1.00 19.12 0.43
N THR A 80 1.67 18.09 0.99
CA THR A 80 2.95 18.30 1.68
C THR A 80 4.06 18.79 0.76
N LEU A 81 4.02 18.43 -0.53
CA LEU A 81 4.96 18.93 -1.53
C LEU A 81 4.68 20.40 -1.86
N MET A 82 3.41 20.75 -2.10
CA MET A 82 3.01 22.13 -2.40
C MET A 82 3.26 23.10 -1.23
N LEU A 83 3.10 22.62 0.01
CA LEU A 83 3.38 23.39 1.22
C LEU A 83 4.88 23.45 1.56
N GLY A 84 5.75 22.78 0.81
CA GLY A 84 7.19 22.77 1.05
C GLY A 84 7.64 21.94 2.26
N TYR A 85 6.76 21.11 2.82
CA TYR A 85 7.10 20.19 3.93
C TYR A 85 7.91 18.99 3.46
N THR A 86 7.74 18.58 2.21
CA THR A 86 8.56 17.56 1.57
C THR A 86 9.20 18.06 0.29
N THR A 87 10.14 17.30 -0.26
CA THR A 87 10.87 17.66 -1.48
C THR A 87 10.67 16.59 -2.55
N THR A 88 10.77 16.99 -3.83
CA THR A 88 10.73 16.05 -4.97
C THR A 88 11.84 15.00 -4.89
N ARG A 89 12.99 15.34 -4.28
CA ARG A 89 14.08 14.41 -4.00
C ARG A 89 13.71 13.38 -2.94
N ALA A 90 13.16 13.80 -1.80
CA ALA A 90 12.75 12.89 -0.73
C ALA A 90 11.60 11.97 -1.17
N LEU A 91 10.69 12.49 -2.00
CA LEU A 91 9.63 11.69 -2.64
C LEU A 91 10.16 10.79 -3.76
N GLY A 92 11.41 10.93 -4.22
CA GLY A 92 11.97 10.08 -5.29
C GLY A 92 11.46 10.38 -6.70
N ILE A 93 10.98 11.60 -6.95
CA ILE A 93 10.38 11.99 -8.24
C ILE A 93 11.37 12.82 -9.09
N TRP A 94 12.46 13.31 -8.50
CA TRP A 94 13.39 14.26 -9.15
C TRP A 94 14.27 13.67 -10.27
N ARG A 95 14.79 12.44 -10.12
CA ARG A 95 15.79 11.86 -11.06
C ARG A 95 15.12 11.09 -12.19
N MET A 96 14.83 11.77 -13.29
CA MET A 96 14.27 11.19 -14.53
C MET A 96 15.33 10.63 -15.49
N ASP A 97 16.55 10.34 -15.03
CA ASP A 97 17.53 9.61 -15.84
C ASP A 97 17.25 8.11 -15.74
N TRP A 98 16.33 7.65 -16.61
CA TRP A 98 15.82 6.28 -16.61
C TRP A 98 16.81 5.24 -17.12
N LEU A 99 17.91 5.66 -17.76
CA LEU A 99 18.86 4.72 -18.35
C LEU A 99 19.98 4.39 -17.37
N ALA A 100 20.45 5.37 -16.58
CA ALA A 100 21.56 5.19 -15.64
C ALA A 100 21.29 4.11 -14.57
N GLY A 101 20.02 3.79 -14.28
CA GLY A 101 19.63 2.81 -13.25
C GLY A 101 19.12 1.46 -13.77
N ILE A 102 19.04 1.23 -15.09
CA ILE A 102 18.28 0.08 -15.61
C ILE A 102 18.87 -1.27 -15.24
N LEU A 103 20.20 -1.42 -15.31
CA LEU A 103 20.88 -2.69 -15.02
C LEU A 103 20.69 -3.15 -13.56
N PRO A 104 21.02 -2.36 -12.52
CA PRO A 104 20.82 -2.79 -11.14
C PRO A 104 19.33 -3.01 -10.83
N VAL A 105 18.41 -2.23 -11.41
CA VAL A 105 16.96 -2.43 -11.26
C VAL A 105 16.52 -3.75 -11.87
N ALA A 106 16.99 -4.08 -13.08
CA ALA A 106 16.66 -5.33 -13.75
C ALA A 106 17.18 -6.55 -12.96
N LEU A 107 18.42 -6.50 -12.49
CA LEU A 107 19.00 -7.54 -11.65
C LEU A 107 18.20 -7.73 -10.34
N LEU A 108 17.84 -6.63 -9.69
CA LEU A 108 17.03 -6.69 -8.46
C LEU A 108 15.63 -7.23 -8.72
N ALA A 109 14.99 -6.83 -9.82
CA ALA A 109 13.66 -7.30 -10.20
C ALA A 109 13.67 -8.82 -10.50
N ILE A 110 14.66 -9.30 -11.27
CA ILE A 110 14.83 -10.72 -11.58
C ILE A 110 15.15 -11.51 -10.31
N GLY A 111 16.12 -11.05 -9.52
CA GLY A 111 16.53 -11.72 -8.27
C GLY A 111 15.38 -11.79 -7.25
N SER A 112 14.69 -10.67 -7.03
CA SER A 112 13.51 -10.63 -6.15
C SER A 112 12.39 -11.52 -6.68
N GLY A 113 12.15 -11.51 -7.98
CA GLY A 113 11.14 -12.37 -8.59
C GLY A 113 11.46 -13.85 -8.45
N ALA A 114 12.73 -14.24 -8.61
CA ALA A 114 13.18 -15.61 -8.38
C ALA A 114 12.99 -16.03 -6.91
N VAL A 115 13.35 -15.19 -5.94
CA VAL A 115 13.14 -15.46 -4.50
C VAL A 115 11.65 -15.57 -4.19
N ILE A 116 10.82 -14.63 -4.68
CA ILE A 116 9.37 -14.68 -4.50
C ILE A 116 8.80 -15.97 -5.10
N LEU A 117 9.18 -16.35 -6.32
CA LEU A 117 8.73 -17.60 -6.93
C LEU A 117 9.15 -18.82 -6.13
N TRP A 118 10.39 -18.84 -5.65
CA TRP A 118 10.93 -19.95 -4.87
C TRP A 118 10.18 -20.14 -3.54
N VAL A 119 9.84 -19.04 -2.86
CA VAL A 119 9.09 -19.08 -1.59
C VAL A 119 7.62 -19.40 -1.81
N TRP A 120 6.97 -18.73 -2.78
CA TRP A 120 5.51 -18.77 -2.91
C TRP A 120 4.99 -19.96 -3.72
N ARG A 121 5.78 -20.52 -4.64
CA ARG A 121 5.32 -21.63 -5.49
C ARG A 121 5.09 -22.94 -4.71
N PRO A 122 5.97 -23.37 -3.77
CA PRO A 122 5.68 -24.51 -2.91
C PRO A 122 4.50 -24.24 -1.98
N TYR A 123 4.41 -23.02 -1.44
CA TYR A 123 3.31 -22.60 -0.59
C TYR A 123 1.95 -22.70 -1.31
N ALA A 124 1.83 -22.14 -2.51
CA ALA A 124 0.61 -22.16 -3.32
C ALA A 124 0.20 -23.58 -3.78
N ARG A 125 1.14 -24.53 -3.82
CA ARG A 125 0.86 -25.94 -4.16
C ARG A 125 0.37 -26.77 -2.97
N THR A 126 0.73 -26.39 -1.75
CA THR A 126 0.48 -27.17 -0.54
C THR A 126 -0.74 -26.67 0.22
N VAL A 127 -0.87 -25.36 0.34
CA VAL A 127 -2.06 -24.70 0.89
C VAL A 127 -2.85 -24.25 -0.31
N HIS A 128 -4.07 -24.78 -0.52
CA HIS A 128 -5.00 -24.21 -1.50
C HIS A 128 -5.30 -22.78 -1.05
N PRO A 129 -4.65 -21.75 -1.63
CA PRO A 129 -4.83 -20.40 -1.16
C PRO A 129 -6.29 -20.06 -1.44
N HIS A 130 -6.98 -19.42 -0.49
CA HIS A 130 -8.20 -18.73 -0.89
C HIS A 130 -7.78 -17.81 -2.05
N ALA A 131 -8.49 -17.86 -3.17
CA ALA A 131 -8.11 -17.04 -4.30
C ALA A 131 -8.03 -15.60 -3.79
N ILE A 132 -6.83 -14.99 -3.84
CA ILE A 132 -6.56 -13.62 -3.38
C ILE A 132 -7.57 -12.61 -3.99
N ASP A 133 -8.32 -13.01 -5.03
CA ASP A 133 -9.45 -12.28 -5.61
C ASP A 133 -10.75 -13.10 -5.71
N GLU A 134 -11.41 -13.36 -4.58
CA GLU A 134 -12.85 -13.73 -4.59
C GLU A 134 -13.71 -12.67 -5.32
N THR A 135 -13.22 -11.43 -5.44
CA THR A 135 -13.91 -10.31 -6.11
C THR A 135 -13.65 -10.18 -7.62
N GLY A 136 -12.89 -11.11 -8.22
CA GLY A 136 -12.50 -11.05 -9.63
C GLY A 136 -11.26 -10.20 -9.88
N TRP A 137 -10.26 -10.77 -10.56
CA TRP A 137 -9.02 -10.10 -10.91
C TRP A 137 -9.26 -9.00 -11.95
N ASN A 138 -8.84 -7.77 -11.65
CA ASN A 138 -8.89 -6.64 -12.57
C ASN A 138 -7.53 -5.92 -12.60
N TRP A 139 -6.80 -6.06 -13.71
CA TRP A 139 -5.46 -5.48 -13.87
C TRP A 139 -5.44 -3.95 -13.69
N ALA A 140 -6.48 -3.24 -14.12
CA ALA A 140 -6.55 -1.78 -13.98
C ALA A 140 -6.65 -1.39 -12.51
N ARG A 141 -7.42 -2.14 -11.72
CA ARG A 141 -7.50 -1.96 -10.27
C ARG A 141 -6.15 -2.20 -9.60
N GLN A 142 -5.41 -3.22 -10.03
CA GLN A 142 -4.08 -3.53 -9.50
C GLN A 142 -3.05 -2.43 -9.80
N ILE A 143 -3.14 -1.80 -10.98
CA ILE A 143 -2.30 -0.63 -11.30
C ILE A 143 -2.61 0.54 -10.37
N VAL A 144 -3.89 0.86 -10.16
CA VAL A 144 -4.30 1.94 -9.25
C VAL A 144 -3.86 1.64 -7.82
N GLU A 145 -3.99 0.40 -7.38
CA GLU A 145 -3.54 -0.04 -6.05
C GLU A 145 -2.03 0.11 -5.89
N ALA A 146 -1.24 -0.31 -6.89
CA ALA A 146 0.21 -0.13 -6.88
C ALA A 146 0.60 1.36 -6.87
N LEU A 147 -0.08 2.20 -7.64
CA LEU A 147 0.12 3.65 -7.62
C LEU A 147 -0.13 4.24 -6.23
N TYR A 148 -1.24 3.87 -5.59
CA TYR A 148 -1.56 4.29 -4.24
C TYR A 148 -0.49 3.84 -3.24
N GLN A 149 -0.11 2.57 -3.24
CA GLN A 149 0.90 2.04 -2.33
C GLN A 149 2.26 2.72 -2.51
N GLN A 150 2.70 2.97 -3.75
CA GLN A 150 3.97 3.64 -4.01
C GLN A 150 3.95 5.11 -3.63
N ALA A 151 2.84 5.82 -3.86
CA ALA A 151 2.70 7.22 -3.45
C ALA A 151 2.70 7.37 -1.92
N HIS A 152 1.95 6.52 -1.22
CA HIS A 152 1.92 6.49 0.24
C HIS A 152 3.26 6.13 0.84
N TRP A 153 3.95 5.16 0.26
CA TRP A 153 5.29 4.82 0.69
C TRP A 153 6.33 5.91 0.41
N ALA A 154 6.25 6.59 -0.73
CA ALA A 154 7.07 7.77 -0.99
C ALA A 154 6.85 8.86 0.06
N PHE A 155 5.62 9.09 0.49
CA PHE A 155 5.31 10.01 1.58
C PHE A 155 5.89 9.54 2.92
N TYR A 156 5.67 8.28 3.31
CA TYR A 156 6.12 7.73 4.59
C TYR A 156 7.63 7.74 4.76
N ARG A 157 8.37 7.45 3.70
CA ARG A 157 9.85 7.50 3.75
C ARG A 157 10.40 8.93 3.67
N SER A 158 9.64 9.89 3.11
CA SER A 158 10.14 11.26 2.92
C SER A 158 10.45 11.95 4.24
N ALA A 159 9.67 11.70 5.30
CA ALA A 159 9.90 12.29 6.60
C ALA A 159 11.21 11.79 7.26
N PRO A 160 11.44 10.46 7.39
CA PRO A 160 12.74 9.94 7.81
C PRO A 160 13.93 10.43 6.96
N ILE A 161 13.80 10.51 5.64
CA ILE A 161 14.88 11.01 4.76
C ILE A 161 15.25 12.46 5.12
N LEU A 162 14.25 13.33 5.32
CA LEU A 162 14.48 14.75 5.61
C LEU A 162 15.01 15.00 7.03
N TRP A 163 14.66 14.13 7.97
CA TRP A 163 15.13 14.18 9.35
C TRP A 163 16.55 13.65 9.50
N LEU A 164 16.86 12.52 8.87
CA LEU A 164 18.16 11.85 8.97
C LEU A 164 19.17 12.39 7.96
N GLY A 165 18.71 13.04 6.89
CA GLY A 165 19.56 13.47 5.78
C GLY A 165 20.07 12.32 4.91
N ASP A 166 19.53 11.11 5.08
CA ASP A 166 20.05 9.88 4.50
C ASP A 166 18.93 9.06 3.84
N GLY A 167 19.15 8.70 2.56
CA GLY A 167 18.19 7.96 1.75
C GLY A 167 18.07 6.47 2.11
N TYR A 168 19.14 5.87 2.65
CA TYR A 168 19.17 4.47 3.06
C TYR A 168 18.36 4.26 4.34
N TRP A 169 18.72 4.97 5.41
CA TRP A 169 18.02 4.89 6.68
C TRP A 169 16.60 5.42 6.55
N GLY A 170 16.40 6.48 5.78
CA GLY A 170 15.07 7.03 5.54
C GLY A 170 14.11 6.03 4.88
N ALA A 171 14.60 5.21 3.94
CA ALA A 171 13.82 4.14 3.32
C ALA A 171 13.46 3.01 4.31
N LEU A 172 14.40 2.59 5.15
CA LEU A 172 14.19 1.55 6.15
C LEU A 172 13.18 1.99 7.23
N PHE A 173 13.31 3.20 7.75
CA PHE A 173 12.33 3.75 8.70
C PHE A 173 10.96 3.97 8.05
N GLY A 174 10.92 4.41 6.78
CA GLY A 174 9.67 4.50 6.03
C GLY A 174 8.97 3.15 5.87
N LEU A 175 9.72 2.08 5.60
CA LEU A 175 9.20 0.71 5.59
C LEU A 175 8.68 0.29 6.97
N LEU A 176 9.44 0.54 8.03
CA LEU A 176 9.01 0.25 9.41
C LEU A 176 7.68 0.94 9.75
N LEU A 177 7.53 2.21 9.39
CA LEU A 177 6.30 2.98 9.61
C LEU A 177 5.09 2.35 8.89
N ILE A 178 5.25 1.92 7.64
CA ILE A 178 4.19 1.22 6.90
C ILE A 178 3.86 -0.13 7.53
N LEU A 179 4.86 -0.88 8.01
CA LEU A 179 4.61 -2.16 8.67
C LEU A 179 3.86 -1.96 9.99
N ILE A 180 4.20 -0.93 10.77
CA ILE A 180 3.47 -0.55 11.99
C ILE A 180 2.03 -0.14 11.66
N GLU A 181 1.85 0.73 10.66
CA GLU A 181 0.51 1.13 10.19
C GLU A 181 -0.30 -0.09 9.73
N GLY A 182 0.26 -0.95 8.90
CA GLY A 182 -0.39 -2.18 8.41
C GLY A 182 -0.72 -3.15 9.54
N TRP A 183 0.15 -3.27 10.55
CA TRP A 183 -0.09 -4.10 11.74
C TRP A 183 -1.14 -3.52 12.67
N SER A 184 -1.36 -2.19 12.66
CA SER A 184 -2.43 -1.54 13.42
C SER A 184 -3.84 -1.92 12.95
N ASN A 185 -3.96 -2.44 11.72
CA ASN A 185 -5.21 -2.91 11.17
C ASN A 185 -5.59 -4.30 11.76
N PRO A 186 -6.72 -4.41 12.47
CA PRO A 186 -7.16 -5.67 13.07
C PRO A 186 -7.44 -6.77 12.05
N SER A 187 -7.84 -6.45 10.81
CA SER A 187 -8.01 -7.48 9.78
C SER A 187 -6.67 -8.09 9.36
N THR A 188 -5.62 -7.27 9.29
CA THR A 188 -4.27 -7.75 8.99
C THR A 188 -3.80 -8.71 10.06
N ARG A 189 -3.96 -8.35 11.34
CA ARG A 189 -3.56 -9.21 12.47
C ARG A 189 -4.32 -10.54 12.46
N ALA A 190 -5.64 -10.48 12.33
CA ALA A 190 -6.48 -11.68 12.26
C ALA A 190 -6.11 -12.58 11.08
N ASN A 191 -5.81 -12.00 9.91
CA ASN A 191 -5.38 -12.75 8.73
C ASN A 191 -4.00 -13.40 8.91
N VAL A 192 -3.06 -12.75 9.60
CA VAL A 192 -1.72 -13.30 9.85
C VAL A 192 -1.76 -14.43 10.88
N GLU A 193 -2.66 -14.37 11.87
CA GLU A 193 -2.87 -15.43 12.85
C GLU A 193 -3.46 -16.71 12.20
N GLU A 194 -4.20 -16.58 11.11
CA GLU A 194 -4.81 -17.68 10.38
C GLU A 194 -3.95 -18.06 9.16
N ILE A 195 -3.21 -19.19 9.23
CA ILE A 195 -2.25 -19.62 8.20
C ILE A 195 -2.85 -19.59 6.78
N THR A 196 -4.13 -19.96 6.64
CA THR A 196 -4.82 -20.01 5.34
C THR A 196 -5.18 -18.64 4.76
N ARG A 197 -5.07 -17.55 5.55
CA ARG A 197 -5.41 -16.17 5.15
C ARG A 197 -4.24 -15.18 5.25
N ALA A 198 -3.06 -15.66 5.65
CA ALA A 198 -1.87 -14.83 5.81
C ALA A 198 -1.24 -14.42 4.46
N ASP A 199 -1.74 -14.93 3.34
CA ASP A 199 -1.20 -14.74 2.01
C ASP A 199 -1.20 -13.26 1.56
N ALA A 200 -2.35 -12.57 1.62
CA ALA A 200 -2.45 -11.18 1.20
C ALA A 200 -1.52 -10.22 1.98
N PRO A 201 -1.46 -10.24 3.32
CA PRO A 201 -0.55 -9.36 4.06
C PRO A 201 0.93 -9.72 3.85
N LEU A 202 1.28 -11.01 3.78
CA LEU A 202 2.67 -11.42 3.51
C LEU A 202 3.12 -11.06 2.11
N TRP A 203 2.23 -11.17 1.12
CA TRP A 203 2.49 -10.74 -0.26
C TRP A 203 2.76 -9.23 -0.32
N SER A 204 1.90 -8.44 0.33
CA SER A 204 2.04 -6.97 0.39
C SER A 204 3.34 -6.56 1.10
N ALA A 205 3.69 -7.24 2.20
CA ALA A 205 4.95 -7.01 2.91
C ALA A 205 6.17 -7.35 2.04
N SER A 206 6.11 -8.45 1.29
CA SER A 206 7.18 -8.84 0.35
C SER A 206 7.41 -7.77 -0.72
N LEU A 207 6.33 -7.25 -1.32
CA LEU A 207 6.42 -6.17 -2.31
C LEU A 207 6.92 -4.85 -1.71
N ALA A 208 6.55 -4.55 -0.45
CA ALA A 208 7.06 -3.37 0.25
C ALA A 208 8.57 -3.46 0.50
N ILE A 209 9.08 -4.63 0.91
CA ILE A 209 10.52 -4.88 1.09
C ILE A 209 11.27 -4.71 -0.22
N VAL A 210 10.79 -5.33 -1.31
CA VAL A 210 11.42 -5.18 -2.63
C VAL A 210 11.40 -3.71 -3.08
N SER A 211 10.28 -3.01 -2.89
CA SER A 211 10.19 -1.57 -3.20
C SER A 211 11.27 -0.79 -2.44
N ALA A 212 11.44 -1.06 -1.14
CA ALA A 212 12.46 -0.43 -0.31
C ALA A 212 13.88 -0.66 -0.84
N LEU A 213 14.21 -1.90 -1.23
CA LEU A 213 15.51 -2.21 -1.82
C LEU A 213 15.72 -1.49 -3.16
N VAL A 214 14.71 -1.44 -4.03
CA VAL A 214 14.77 -0.69 -5.30
C VAL A 214 15.08 0.78 -5.03
N PHE A 215 14.39 1.39 -4.06
CA PHE A 215 14.60 2.81 -3.74
C PHE A 215 15.94 3.07 -3.07
N ILE A 216 16.44 2.19 -2.21
CA ILE A 216 17.77 2.35 -1.61
C ILE A 216 18.82 2.51 -2.71
N ILE A 217 18.74 1.68 -3.76
CA ILE A 217 19.70 1.67 -4.86
C ILE A 217 19.49 2.86 -5.81
N THR A 218 18.23 3.17 -6.14
CA THR A 218 17.93 4.11 -7.24
C THR A 218 17.51 5.51 -6.80
N GLN A 219 16.98 5.61 -5.58
CA GLN A 219 16.32 6.80 -5.04
C GLN A 219 15.22 7.33 -5.98
N ASN A 220 14.53 6.43 -6.71
CA ASN A 220 13.53 6.77 -7.71
C ASN A 220 12.26 5.91 -7.55
N THR A 221 11.14 6.57 -7.29
CA THR A 221 9.82 5.95 -7.04
C THR A 221 9.26 5.26 -8.27
N TRP A 222 9.60 5.75 -9.45
CA TRP A 222 9.07 5.18 -10.67
C TRP A 222 9.64 3.81 -10.97
N TYR A 223 10.93 3.57 -10.68
CA TYR A 223 11.46 2.21 -10.73
C TYR A 223 10.77 1.32 -9.70
N CYS A 224 10.48 1.83 -8.51
CA CYS A 224 9.73 1.08 -7.50
C CYS A 224 8.35 0.69 -8.03
N LEU A 225 7.63 1.62 -8.66
CA LEU A 225 6.34 1.36 -9.30
C LEU A 225 6.43 0.34 -10.42
N ILE A 226 7.37 0.50 -11.35
CA ILE A 226 7.55 -0.43 -12.48
C ILE A 226 7.86 -1.84 -11.98
N VAL A 227 8.83 -1.97 -11.06
CA VAL A 227 9.19 -3.28 -10.48
C VAL A 227 8.00 -3.86 -9.73
N HIS A 228 7.31 -3.08 -8.90
CA HIS A 228 6.11 -3.52 -8.20
C HIS A 228 5.04 -4.03 -9.18
N LEU A 229 4.77 -3.30 -10.26
CA LEU A 229 3.80 -3.71 -11.29
C LEU A 229 4.22 -4.99 -12.00
N ILE A 230 5.49 -5.12 -12.38
CA ILE A 230 6.03 -6.34 -13.01
C ILE A 230 5.85 -7.54 -12.08
N LEU A 231 6.16 -7.38 -10.79
CA LEU A 231 6.03 -8.46 -9.82
C LEU A 231 4.56 -8.82 -9.58
N VAL A 232 3.67 -7.83 -9.41
CA VAL A 232 2.26 -8.07 -9.09
C VAL A 232 1.48 -8.63 -10.28
N LEU A 233 1.75 -8.16 -11.50
CA LEU A 233 1.06 -8.60 -12.71
C LEU A 233 1.70 -9.85 -13.33
N GLY A 234 3.04 -9.93 -13.31
CA GLY A 234 3.81 -10.97 -13.99
C GLY A 234 3.96 -12.26 -13.18
N LEU A 235 4.28 -12.16 -11.88
CA LEU A 235 4.60 -13.38 -11.09
C LEU A 235 3.37 -14.17 -10.70
N ARG A 236 2.21 -13.55 -10.64
CA ARG A 236 1.00 -14.20 -10.14
C ARG A 236 0.63 -15.45 -10.92
N GLY A 237 0.74 -15.40 -12.26
CA GLY A 237 0.53 -16.56 -13.11
C GLY A 237 1.61 -17.64 -12.93
N ALA A 238 2.87 -17.23 -12.74
CA ALA A 238 3.99 -18.15 -12.56
C ALA A 238 3.99 -18.87 -11.20
N ILE A 239 3.47 -18.23 -10.15
CA ILE A 239 3.28 -18.83 -8.81
C ILE A 239 2.19 -19.92 -8.85
N GLY A 240 1.22 -19.81 -9.77
CA GLY A 240 0.11 -20.73 -9.90
C GLY A 240 -1.13 -20.32 -9.09
N PHE A 241 -1.26 -19.04 -8.73
CA PHE A 241 -2.49 -18.54 -8.15
C PHE A 241 -3.62 -18.64 -9.19
N PRO A 242 -4.73 -19.34 -8.91
CA PRO A 242 -5.80 -19.52 -9.86
C PRO A 242 -6.37 -18.17 -10.28
N ARG A 243 -6.51 -17.95 -11.59
CA ARG A 243 -7.31 -16.84 -12.11
C ARG A 243 -8.77 -17.20 -11.92
N ALA A 244 -9.51 -16.41 -11.15
CA ALA A 244 -10.96 -16.56 -11.06
C ALA A 244 -11.52 -16.63 -12.48
N HIS A 245 -12.08 -17.78 -12.86
CA HIS A 245 -12.77 -17.91 -14.14
C HIS A 245 -14.01 -17.03 -14.07
N SER A 246 -14.15 -16.11 -15.02
CA SER A 246 -15.39 -15.36 -15.19
C SER A 246 -16.49 -16.37 -15.45
N SER A 247 -17.42 -16.52 -14.52
CA SER A 247 -18.60 -17.36 -14.63
C SER A 247 -19.62 -16.80 -15.64
N SER A 248 -19.15 -16.29 -16.78
CA SER A 248 -19.96 -15.69 -17.84
C SER A 248 -20.25 -16.65 -19.00
N GLU A 249 -19.99 -17.94 -18.84
CA GLU A 249 -20.47 -18.99 -19.73
C GLU A 249 -21.54 -19.79 -18.99
N ASN A 250 -22.78 -19.28 -19.01
CA ASN A 250 -24.05 -20.01 -18.93
C ASN A 250 -25.21 -19.04 -19.17
#